data_AF-A0A0N4TD60-F1
#
_entry.id   AF-A0A0N4TD60-F1
#
_cell.length_a   1.000
_cell.length_b   1.000
_cell.length_c   1.000
_cell.angle_alpha   90.00
_cell.angle_beta   90.00
_cell.angle_gamma   90.00
#
_symmetry.space_group_name_H-M   'P 1'
#
loop_
_entity.id
_entity.type
_entity.pdbx_description
1 polymer ?
#
loop_
_entity_poly.entity_id
_entity_poly.type
_entity_poly.pdbx_seq_one_letter_code
_entity_poly.pdbx_strand_id
1 'polypeptide(L)'
;VYIIRVSSLAIDARIGQCWARDEQSTLQLSDDNGCSMQLAGNVWNHFQRQQHHNVIIFQNQIKAWAFPTSNDVNIFCNLHTCHITCHHVPCNEQRQRRNVITMNNIDDDDDNDDDIHVIRTNFHVQNKHKPTDEEEKDEVALLLLLLLLLTLL
;
A
#
# COMPACT_ATOMS: atom_id res chain seq x y z
N VAL A 1 -3.76 -6.30 -1.67
CA VAL A 1 -3.56 -5.63 -2.98
C VAL A 1 -4.29 -4.30 -2.93
N TYR A 2 -3.65 -3.23 -3.40
CA TYR A 2 -4.25 -1.90 -3.51
C TYR A 2 -4.62 -1.62 -4.98
N ILE A 3 -5.86 -1.20 -5.23
CA ILE A 3 -6.40 -1.05 -6.59
C ILE A 3 -7.02 0.34 -6.72
N ILE A 4 -6.64 1.06 -7.76
CA ILE A 4 -7.27 2.31 -8.19
C ILE A 4 -7.89 2.05 -9.56
N ARG A 5 -9.16 2.42 -9.73
CA ARG A 5 -9.89 2.31 -11.00
C ARG A 5 -10.29 3.69 -11.47
N VAL A 6 -9.96 4.02 -12.70
CA VAL A 6 -10.29 5.30 -13.35
C VAL A 6 -11.28 5.01 -14.48
N SER A 7 -12.44 5.65 -14.44
CA SER A 7 -13.52 5.50 -15.43
C SER A 7 -13.52 6.66 -16.44
N SER A 8 -13.62 6.31 -17.72
CA SER A 8 -13.90 7.00 -19.00
C SER A 8 -13.88 8.54 -19.20
N LEU A 9 -13.77 9.38 -18.18
CA LEU A 9 -13.73 10.84 -18.36
C LEU A 9 -12.35 11.31 -18.83
N ALA A 10 -11.29 10.55 -18.52
CA ALA A 10 -9.93 10.83 -18.95
C ALA A 10 -9.53 9.94 -20.14
N ILE A 11 -8.75 10.50 -21.08
CA ILE A 11 -8.18 9.73 -22.20
C ILE A 11 -7.05 8.83 -21.69
N ASP A 12 -6.23 9.36 -20.78
CA ASP A 12 -5.20 8.60 -20.07
C ASP A 12 -5.13 9.03 -18.59
N ALA A 13 -4.42 8.24 -17.79
CA ALA A 13 -4.14 8.57 -16.41
C ALA A 13 -2.77 8.02 -15.98
N ARG A 14 -2.17 8.67 -14.99
CA ARG A 14 -0.97 8.18 -14.30
C ARG A 14 -1.06 8.42 -12.79
N ILE A 15 -0.38 7.58 -12.03
CA ILE A 15 -0.21 7.78 -10.60
C ILE A 15 1.07 8.58 -10.37
N GLY A 16 0.97 9.65 -9.57
CA GLY A 16 2.10 10.45 -9.12
C GLY A 16 2.54 10.06 -7.72
N GLN A 17 2.83 11.06 -6.89
CA GLN A 17 3.29 10.83 -5.52
C GLN A 17 2.24 10.11 -4.68
N CYS A 18 2.68 9.11 -3.91
CA CYS A 18 1.90 8.45 -2.89
C CYS A 18 2.62 8.52 -1.55
N TRP A 19 1.85 8.71 -0.49
CA TRP A 19 2.34 8.70 0.89
C TRP A 19 1.31 8.05 1.81
N ALA A 20 1.80 7.44 2.88
CA ALA A 20 0.98 6.96 3.97
C ALA A 20 1.10 7.89 5.17
N ARG A 21 0.03 8.00 5.95
CA ARG A 21 -0.02 8.84 7.14
C ARG A 21 -0.90 8.23 8.22
N ASP A 22 -0.44 8.36 9.46
CA ASP A 22 -1.26 8.21 10.66
C ASP A 22 -1.34 9.56 11.41
N GLU A 23 -1.71 9.55 12.69
CA GLU A 23 -1.83 10.77 13.47
C GLU A 23 -0.49 11.52 13.65
N GLN A 24 0.65 10.82 13.62
CA GLN A 24 1.95 11.37 14.06
C GLN A 24 3.07 11.23 13.02
N SER A 25 2.91 10.33 12.06
CA SER A 25 3.94 9.86 11.14
C SER A 25 3.47 10.00 9.70
N THR A 26 4.41 10.26 8.80
CA THR A 26 4.19 10.22 7.35
C THR A 26 5.31 9.42 6.71
N LEU A 27 4.95 8.52 5.80
CA LEU A 27 5.87 7.68 5.06
C LEU A 27 5.67 7.92 3.56
N GLN A 28 6.70 8.41 2.88
CA GLN A 28 6.67 8.53 1.43
C GLN A 28 6.78 7.12 0.80
N LEU A 29 5.87 6.83 -0.13
CA LEU A 29 5.76 5.53 -0.79
C LEU A 29 6.28 5.59 -2.23
N SER A 30 6.02 6.69 -2.95
CA SER A 30 6.55 6.93 -4.30
C SER A 30 7.01 8.37 -4.53
N ASP A 31 7.77 8.57 -5.62
CA ASP A 31 8.09 9.88 -6.18
C ASP A 31 6.92 10.47 -7.00
N ASP A 32 7.10 11.68 -7.52
CA ASP A 32 6.08 12.41 -8.31
C ASP A 32 5.68 11.73 -9.63
N ASN A 33 6.45 10.73 -10.05
CA ASN A 33 6.19 9.92 -11.24
C ASN A 33 5.57 8.56 -10.89
N GLY A 34 5.21 8.32 -9.63
CA GLY A 34 4.63 7.05 -9.19
C GLY A 34 5.65 5.92 -8.99
N CYS A 35 6.95 6.23 -9.00
CA CYS A 35 7.99 5.23 -8.79
C CYS A 35 8.19 4.94 -7.30
N SER A 36 8.15 3.66 -6.93
CA SER A 36 8.36 3.23 -5.54
C SER A 36 9.73 3.70 -5.03
N MET A 37 9.74 4.23 -3.80
CA MET A 37 10.94 4.71 -3.10
C MET A 37 11.60 3.64 -2.22
N GLN A 38 11.04 2.43 -2.11
CA GLN A 38 11.49 1.40 -1.17
C GLN A 38 12.33 0.30 -1.84
N LEU A 39 13.51 0.02 -1.27
CA LEU A 39 14.48 -0.98 -1.77
C LEU A 39 14.48 -2.33 -1.03
N ALA A 40 13.94 -2.42 0.19
CA ALA A 40 13.99 -3.65 1.00
C ALA A 40 12.78 -3.76 1.95
N GLY A 41 12.06 -4.89 1.93
CA GLY A 41 10.92 -5.20 2.83
C GLY A 41 9.52 -5.06 2.20
N ASN A 42 9.43 -4.33 1.09
CA ASN A 42 8.35 -4.21 0.09
C ASN A 42 6.92 -4.13 0.63
N VAL A 43 6.69 -3.10 1.45
CA VAL A 43 5.35 -2.61 1.74
C VAL A 43 4.70 -2.04 0.48
N TRP A 44 5.46 -1.28 -0.32
CA TRP A 44 4.96 -0.60 -1.53
C TRP A 44 5.78 -0.96 -2.76
N ASN A 45 5.10 -1.29 -3.86
CA ASN A 45 5.73 -1.69 -5.12
C ASN A 45 5.40 -0.70 -6.25
N HIS A 46 5.88 -0.95 -7.46
CA HIS A 46 5.43 -0.21 -8.65
C HIS A 46 3.99 -0.62 -9.00
N PHE A 47 3.19 0.34 -9.46
CA PHE A 47 1.87 0.02 -9.99
C PHE A 47 1.98 -0.74 -11.31
N GLN A 48 1.26 -1.86 -11.39
CA GLN A 48 0.95 -2.51 -12.66
C GLN A 48 -0.27 -1.80 -13.26
N ARG A 49 -0.10 -1.26 -14.47
CA ARG A 49 -1.17 -0.62 -15.23
C ARG A 49 -1.82 -1.64 -16.17
N GLN A 50 -3.15 -1.72 -16.12
CA GLN A 50 -3.96 -2.49 -17.06
C GLN A 50 -5.01 -1.57 -17.66
N GLN A 51 -5.23 -1.66 -18.97
CA GLN A 51 -6.25 -0.89 -19.66
C GLN A 51 -7.24 -1.84 -20.29
N HIS A 52 -8.50 -1.71 -19.90
CA HIS A 52 -9.60 -2.52 -20.39
C HIS A 52 -10.72 -1.59 -20.88
N HIS A 53 -10.87 -1.47 -22.20
CA HIS A 53 -11.82 -0.55 -22.82
C HIS A 53 -11.65 0.87 -22.26
N ASN A 54 -12.68 1.40 -21.58
CA ASN A 54 -12.72 2.75 -21.03
C ASN A 54 -12.34 2.80 -19.54
N VAL A 55 -11.66 1.77 -19.03
CA VAL A 55 -11.24 1.69 -17.63
C VAL A 55 -9.74 1.46 -17.57
N ILE A 56 -9.07 2.34 -16.81
CA ILE A 56 -7.65 2.20 -16.46
C ILE A 56 -7.59 1.68 -15.02
N ILE A 57 -6.86 0.59 -14.81
CA ILE A 57 -6.68 -0.06 -13.52
C ILE A 57 -5.22 0.03 -13.12
N PHE A 58 -4.95 0.60 -11.95
CA PHE A 58 -3.64 0.58 -11.32
C PHE A 58 -3.66 -0.38 -10.14
N GLN A 59 -2.76 -1.36 -10.17
CA GLN A 59 -2.65 -2.37 -9.12
C GLN A 59 -1.27 -2.30 -8.45
N ASN A 60 -1.26 -2.12 -7.13
CA ASN A 60 -0.06 -2.20 -6.31
C ASN A 60 -0.12 -3.43 -5.40
N GLN A 61 0.88 -4.29 -5.49
CA GLN A 61 1.00 -5.47 -4.63
C GLN A 61 1.59 -5.08 -3.29
N ILE A 62 0.77 -4.57 -2.37
CA ILE A 62 1.23 -4.18 -1.03
C ILE A 62 1.20 -5.35 -0.04
N LYS A 63 2.18 -5.41 0.86
CA LYS A 63 2.12 -6.25 2.08
C LYS A 63 1.35 -5.51 3.17
N ALA A 64 0.75 -6.24 4.11
CA ALA A 64 0.15 -5.62 5.29
C ALA A 64 1.24 -5.06 6.21
N TRP A 65 1.03 -3.86 6.73
CA TRP A 65 1.96 -3.13 7.60
C TRP A 65 1.21 -2.04 8.36
N ALA A 66 1.74 -1.61 9.50
CA ALA A 66 1.19 -0.54 10.30
C ALA A 66 2.32 0.41 10.73
N PHE A 67 1.97 1.66 11.06
CA PHE A 67 2.93 2.53 11.74
C PHE A 67 3.17 1.99 13.16
N PRO A 68 4.36 2.19 13.75
CA PRO A 68 4.59 1.82 15.15
C PRO A 68 3.61 2.50 16.13
N THR A 69 3.03 3.63 15.70
CA THR A 69 2.14 4.50 16.46
C THR A 69 0.66 4.22 16.24
N SER A 70 0.26 3.47 15.20
CA SER A 70 -1.15 3.24 14.88
C SER A 70 -1.36 2.00 14.01
N ASN A 71 -2.46 1.28 14.27
CA ASN A 71 -2.96 0.20 13.41
C ASN A 71 -3.75 0.74 12.20
N ASP A 72 -4.08 2.03 12.17
CA ASP A 72 -4.77 2.68 11.07
C ASP A 72 -3.77 3.35 10.13
N VAL A 73 -3.79 2.91 8.87
CA VAL A 73 -2.93 3.44 7.81
C VAL A 73 -3.81 4.13 6.77
N ASN A 74 -3.63 5.45 6.62
CA ASN A 74 -4.23 6.18 5.51
C ASN A 74 -3.21 6.28 4.39
N ILE A 75 -3.57 5.82 3.19
CA ILE A 75 -2.75 5.94 1.98
C ILE A 75 -3.37 7.01 1.09
N PHE A 76 -2.53 7.91 0.62
CA PHE A 76 -2.87 8.99 -0.30
C PHE A 76 -2.04 8.82 -1.57
N CYS A 77 -2.64 9.10 -2.72
CA CYS A 77 -1.96 9.13 -4.01
C CYS A 77 -2.49 10.27 -4.88
N ASN A 78 -1.59 10.97 -5.57
CA ASN A 78 -1.94 11.87 -6.65
C ASN A 78 -2.30 11.04 -7.89
N LEU A 79 -3.52 11.21 -8.39
CA LEU A 79 -3.97 10.70 -9.67
C LEU A 79 -3.98 11.87 -10.65
N HIS A 80 -3.16 11.77 -11.69
CA HIS A 80 -3.21 12.69 -12.82
C HIS A 80 -4.11 12.08 -13.89
N THR A 81 -5.11 12.85 -14.33
CA THR A 81 -5.94 12.52 -15.49
C THR A 81 -5.58 13.44 -16.63
N CYS A 82 -5.30 12.86 -17.80
CA CYS A 82 -4.84 13.60 -18.96
C CYS A 82 -5.90 13.58 -20.06
N HIS A 83 -6.11 14.73 -20.70
CA HIS A 83 -7.01 14.83 -21.86
C HIS A 83 -6.44 14.22 -23.14
N ILE A 84 -5.15 13.89 -23.14
CA ILE A 84 -4.46 13.16 -24.22
C ILE A 84 -3.72 11.96 -23.62
N THR A 85 -2.46 11.76 -23.96
CA THR A 85 -1.60 10.74 -23.35
C THR A 85 -0.79 11.38 -22.24
N CYS A 86 -0.75 10.76 -21.06
CA CYS A 86 0.08 11.27 -19.98
C CYS A 86 1.57 11.09 -20.29
N HIS A 87 2.42 11.98 -19.77
CA HIS A 87 3.86 11.78 -19.79
C HIS A 87 4.28 10.71 -18.77
N HIS A 88 4.71 9.54 -19.26
CA HIS A 88 5.12 8.41 -18.41
C HIS A 88 6.64 8.33 -18.30
N VAL A 89 7.16 8.56 -17.10
CA VAL A 89 8.60 8.38 -16.83
C VAL A 89 8.85 6.96 -16.32
N PRO A 90 9.66 6.14 -17.01
CA PRO A 90 9.91 4.77 -16.57
C PRO A 90 10.69 4.76 -15.25
N CYS A 91 10.26 3.88 -14.34
CA CYS A 91 10.93 3.70 -13.06
C CYS A 91 12.22 2.90 -13.25
N ASN A 92 13.36 3.56 -13.09
CA ASN A 92 14.67 2.93 -13.17
C ASN A 92 15.16 2.56 -11.76
N GLU A 93 15.73 1.37 -11.56
CA GLU A 93 16.15 0.87 -10.23
C GLU A 93 17.15 1.81 -9.53
N GLN A 94 17.92 2.59 -10.29
CA GLN A 94 18.85 3.59 -9.75
C GLN A 94 18.17 4.75 -9.02
N ARG A 95 16.91 5.09 -9.33
CA ARG A 95 16.15 6.15 -8.63
C ARG A 95 15.95 5.82 -7.16
N GLN A 96 15.82 4.53 -6.86
CA GLN A 96 15.51 4.04 -5.53
C GLN A 96 16.68 4.28 -4.52
N ARG A 97 17.91 4.55 -5.02
CA ARG A 97 19.11 4.80 -4.18
C ARG A 97 19.35 6.27 -3.84
N ARG A 98 18.65 7.22 -4.47
CA ARG A 98 18.81 8.63 -4.10
C ARG A 98 17.94 8.89 -2.88
N ASN A 99 18.53 8.71 -1.71
CA ASN A 99 18.04 9.35 -0.50
C ASN A 99 17.73 10.82 -0.83
N VAL A 100 16.53 11.23 -0.46
CA VAL A 100 15.92 12.55 -0.67
C VAL A 100 16.96 13.65 -0.48
N ILE A 101 17.44 14.21 -1.59
CA ILE A 101 17.87 15.60 -1.64
C ILE A 101 16.74 16.29 -2.38
N THR A 102 16.02 17.15 -1.67
CA THR A 102 15.08 18.13 -2.21
C THR A 102 15.70 18.72 -3.48
N MET A 103 15.20 18.32 -4.65
CA MET A 103 15.57 18.95 -5.90
C MET A 103 14.51 19.98 -6.21
N ASN A 104 14.99 21.21 -6.24
CA ASN A 104 14.27 22.44 -6.53
C ASN A 104 13.21 22.26 -7.61
N ASN A 105 12.08 22.94 -7.38
CA ASN A 105 11.08 23.28 -8.39
C ASN A 105 11.81 23.63 -9.69
N ILE A 106 11.74 22.71 -10.65
CA ILE A 106 11.89 23.08 -12.04
C ILE A 106 10.45 23.38 -12.43
N ASP A 107 10.17 24.67 -12.51
CA ASP A 107 8.97 25.21 -13.13
C ASP A 107 9.04 24.80 -14.60
N ASP A 108 8.50 23.63 -14.92
CA ASP A 108 8.11 23.29 -16.28
C ASP A 108 6.67 23.80 -16.43
N ASP A 109 6.58 25.01 -16.97
CA ASP A 109 5.36 25.58 -17.55
C ASP A 109 4.88 24.62 -18.66
N ASP A 110 4.08 23.63 -18.30
CA ASP A 110 3.37 22.79 -19.26
C ASP A 110 1.89 23.10 -19.10
N ASP A 111 1.36 23.88 -20.05
CA ASP A 111 -0.07 24.20 -20.27
C ASP A 111 -0.90 22.95 -20.62
N ASN A 112 -0.59 21.79 -20.02
CA ASN A 112 -1.41 20.61 -20.08
C ASN A 112 -2.42 20.71 -18.94
N ASP A 113 -3.70 20.76 -19.34
CA ASP A 113 -4.90 20.79 -18.50
C ASP A 113 -5.07 19.44 -17.73
N ASP A 114 -3.99 18.94 -17.13
CA ASP A 114 -3.95 17.69 -16.40
C ASP A 114 -4.54 17.90 -15.00
N ASP A 115 -5.77 17.43 -14.80
CA ASP A 115 -6.42 17.44 -13.49
C ASP A 115 -5.68 16.52 -12.51
N ILE A 116 -5.34 17.06 -11.33
CA ILE A 116 -4.72 16.30 -10.23
C ILE A 116 -5.77 16.03 -9.14
N HIS A 117 -6.01 14.75 -8.87
CA HIS A 117 -6.92 14.29 -7.83
C HIS A 117 -6.18 13.56 -6.72
N VAL A 118 -6.43 13.91 -5.45
CA VAL A 118 -5.88 13.16 -4.31
C VAL A 118 -6.84 12.05 -3.90
N ILE A 119 -6.42 10.81 -4.09
CA ILE A 119 -7.18 9.62 -3.70
C ILE A 119 -6.75 9.19 -2.30
N ARG A 120 -7.71 9.03 -1.39
CA ARG A 120 -7.48 8.56 -0.01
C ARG A 120 -8.10 7.17 0.18
N THR A 121 -7.33 6.29 0.82
CA THR A 121 -7.81 4.99 1.31
C THR A 121 -7.38 4.79 2.75
N ASN A 122 -8.22 4.17 3.57
CA ASN A 122 -7.92 3.84 4.96
C ASN A 122 -7.89 2.32 5.14
N PHE A 123 -6.89 1.82 5.87
CA PHE A 123 -6.73 0.41 6.23
C PHE A 123 -6.55 0.28 7.74
N HIS A 124 -7.32 -0.61 8.36
CA HIS A 124 -7.10 -1.03 9.74
C HIS A 124 -6.38 -2.37 9.76
N VAL A 125 -5.16 -2.42 10.31
CA VAL A 125 -4.34 -3.63 10.35
C VAL A 125 -4.62 -4.41 11.63
N GLN A 126 -5.20 -5.60 11.47
CA GLN A 126 -5.40 -6.53 12.57
C GLN A 126 -4.17 -7.41 12.75
N ASN A 127 -3.46 -7.26 13.88
CA ASN A 127 -2.43 -8.21 14.27
C ASN A 127 -3.11 -9.50 14.75
N LYS A 128 -3.08 -10.56 13.94
CA LYS A 128 -3.55 -11.91 14.34
C LYS A 128 -2.61 -12.62 15.31
N HIS A 129 -1.73 -11.91 16.02
CA HIS A 129 -1.04 -12.47 17.19
C HIS A 129 -2.02 -12.47 18.37
N LYS A 130 -3.05 -13.31 18.27
CA LYS A 130 -3.72 -13.84 19.46
C LYS A 130 -2.80 -14.94 19.97
N PRO A 131 -2.27 -14.88 21.20
CA PRO A 131 -1.75 -16.09 21.80
C PRO A 131 -2.93 -17.05 21.90
N THR A 132 -2.92 -18.12 21.11
CA THR A 132 -3.64 -19.35 21.45
C THR A 132 -2.83 -20.02 22.54
N ASP A 133 -2.91 -19.47 23.75
CA ASP A 133 -2.50 -20.17 24.95
C ASP A 133 -3.75 -20.25 25.84
N GLU A 134 -4.06 -21.48 26.28
CA GLU A 134 -5.05 -21.86 27.31
C GLU A 134 -6.47 -22.29 26.91
N GLU A 135 -6.64 -23.08 25.83
CA GLU A 135 -7.87 -23.90 25.70
C GLU A 135 -7.65 -25.32 25.15
N GLU A 136 -6.39 -25.78 25.04
CA GLU A 136 -6.04 -27.14 24.58
C GLU A 136 -5.11 -27.87 25.56
N LYS A 137 -5.24 -27.59 26.87
CA LYS A 137 -4.57 -28.37 27.94
C LYS A 137 -5.53 -29.09 28.88
N ASP A 138 -6.81 -28.74 28.88
CA ASP A 138 -7.76 -29.34 29.82
C ASP A 138 -8.32 -30.69 29.34
N GLU A 139 -8.50 -30.89 28.03
CA GLU A 139 -9.03 -32.17 27.50
C GLU A 139 -8.06 -33.34 27.74
N VAL A 140 -6.76 -33.12 27.49
CA VAL A 140 -5.73 -34.17 27.67
C VAL A 140 -5.47 -34.45 29.14
N ALA A 141 -5.50 -33.43 29.99
CA ALA A 141 -5.35 -33.57 31.44
C ALA A 141 -6.55 -34.31 32.07
N LEU A 142 -7.78 -34.00 31.63
CA LEU A 142 -8.99 -34.72 32.06
C LEU A 142 -8.96 -36.19 31.62
N LEU A 143 -8.56 -36.46 30.37
CA LEU A 143 -8.42 -37.83 29.86
C LEU A 143 -7.37 -38.64 30.64
N LEU A 144 -6.23 -38.03 30.97
CA LEU A 144 -5.19 -38.67 31.79
C LEU A 144 -5.65 -38.91 33.24
N LEU A 145 -6.38 -37.98 33.83
CA LEU A 145 -6.98 -38.14 35.18
C LEU A 145 -8.04 -39.25 35.20
N LEU A 146 -8.90 -39.33 34.19
CA LEU A 146 -9.90 -40.39 34.04
C LEU A 146 -9.25 -41.77 33.87
N LEU A 147 -8.20 -41.87 33.05
CA LEU A 147 -7.45 -43.11 32.87
C LEU A 147 -6.76 -43.57 34.17
N LEU A 148 -6.16 -42.64 34.92
CA LEU A 148 -5.55 -42.96 36.23
C LEU A 148 -6.58 -43.48 37.23
N LEU A 149 -7.76 -42.85 37.32
CA LEU A 149 -8.84 -43.26 38.22
C LEU A 149 -9.38 -44.66 37.87
N LEU A 150 -9.47 -45.00 36.58
CA LEU A 150 -9.90 -46.32 36.11
C LEU A 150 -8.89 -47.45 36.39
N THR A 151 -7.60 -47.12 36.53
CA THR A 151 -6.55 -48.11 36.86
C THR A 151 -6.38 -48.37 38.37
N LEU A 152 -7.03 -47.57 39.22
CA LEU A 152 -6.96 -47.64 40.69
C LEU A 152 -8.19 -48.32 41.33
N LEU A 153 -9.17 -48.74 40.52
CA LEU A 153 -10.36 -49.52 40.89
C LEU A 153 -10.21 -50.98 40.44
#